data_AF-A0AAV2TA52-F1
#
_entry.id   AF-A0AAV2TA52-F1
#
_cell.length_a   1.000
_cell.length_b   1.000
_cell.length_c   1.000
_cell.angle_alpha   90.00
_cell.angle_beta   90.00
_cell.angle_gamma   90.00
#
_symmetry.space_group_name_H-M   'P 1'
#
loop_
_entity.id
_entity.type
_entity.pdbx_description
1 polymer ?
#
loop_
_entity_poly.entity_id
_entity_poly.type
_entity_poly.pdbx_seq_one_letter_code
_entity_poly.pdbx_strand_id
1 'polypeptide(L)'
;MSNAEIFHEAAAAGEIEKVKALLSMDKCLVNSLNKDGMSPLQQACFRGHVNTVEYLLENGADVNSKDPKQGYTSLMFAGLAGNLDIVEMLLQHGARTNYTNSVGRTAAQMAAFVGNHRVVTLINNFVEKEEVDRYTMSTTPSDLKLHPKVAYLLYRLIIGLNISPIKVFLMMESNLPTSFGSRGDSSDASSTLLGSYRSIVHVLEDLGSRYFTPHQTHEALALKFHLFACCFRRAGEFYESLTGNATNEPKENSKENPARSPLRGLIREFLRGTDPHGLPLALGQEKFLRQVIASFGHQESTLWRYVVNQIGPVKLGYSPTALSILRNAISGQGPVLLDSDASSEPCTICGDGPECGKEFSIKLCHNCKEVGYCSVKCQRLHWFTHKQYCPILKKNHDAMERSQKKLVQTKSAS
;
A
#
# COMPACT_ATOMS: atom_id res chain seq x y z
N MET A 1 26.22 12.41 38.73
CA MET A 1 25.13 11.76 37.99
C MET A 1 25.11 10.31 38.41
N SER A 2 23.94 9.73 38.67
CA SER A 2 23.83 8.30 38.98
C SER A 2 24.11 7.45 37.74
N ASN A 3 24.45 6.17 37.91
CA ASN A 3 24.63 5.25 36.77
C ASN A 3 23.37 5.18 35.89
N ALA A 4 22.18 5.29 36.49
CA ALA A 4 20.92 5.37 35.74
C ALA A 4 20.81 6.67 34.93
N GLU A 5 21.16 7.83 35.51
CA GLU A 5 21.16 9.11 34.76
C GLU A 5 22.14 9.06 33.57
N ILE A 6 23.34 8.54 33.77
CA ILE A 6 24.35 8.36 32.70
C ILE A 6 23.82 7.41 31.62
N PHE A 7 23.15 6.33 32.03
CA PHE A 7 22.57 5.37 31.09
C PHE A 7 21.49 5.97 30.22
N HIS A 8 20.57 6.74 30.82
CA HIS A 8 19.53 7.45 30.10
C HIS A 8 20.11 8.51 29.15
N GLU A 9 21.18 9.20 29.53
CA GLU A 9 21.88 10.14 28.63
C GLU A 9 22.53 9.42 27.45
N ALA A 10 23.24 8.31 27.70
CA ALA A 10 23.86 7.49 26.65
C ALA A 10 22.81 6.94 25.67
N ALA A 11 21.68 6.45 26.17
CA ALA A 11 20.58 5.97 25.34
C ALA A 11 19.96 7.10 24.49
N ALA A 12 19.75 8.28 25.11
CA ALA A 12 19.19 9.46 24.43
C ALA A 12 20.15 10.12 23.43
N ALA A 13 21.47 9.91 23.56
CA ALA A 13 22.50 10.40 22.65
C ALA A 13 22.91 9.36 21.58
N GLY A 14 22.45 8.11 21.69
CA GLY A 14 22.79 7.04 20.76
C GLY A 14 24.20 6.48 20.96
N GLU A 15 24.80 6.67 22.14
CA GLU A 15 26.16 6.21 22.46
C GLU A 15 26.16 4.70 22.78
N ILE A 16 26.00 3.87 21.74
CA ILE A 16 25.80 2.43 21.85
C ILE A 16 26.86 1.71 22.71
N GLU A 17 28.13 2.09 22.60
CA GLU A 17 29.20 1.45 23.37
C GLU A 17 29.11 1.76 24.88
N LYS A 18 28.64 2.95 25.27
CA LYS A 18 28.36 3.26 26.67
C LYS A 18 27.13 2.51 27.17
N VAL A 19 26.08 2.42 26.36
CA VAL A 19 24.88 1.64 26.67
C VAL A 19 25.23 0.17 26.91
N LYS A 20 26.04 -0.43 26.02
CA LYS A 20 26.57 -1.80 26.16
C LYS A 20 27.35 -1.98 27.46
N ALA A 21 28.32 -1.10 27.74
CA ALA A 21 29.15 -1.19 28.93
C ALA A 21 28.32 -1.09 30.21
N LEU A 22 27.37 -0.16 30.28
CA LEU A 22 26.51 0.04 31.45
C LEU A 22 25.55 -1.15 31.68
N LEU A 23 24.94 -1.69 30.62
CA LEU A 23 24.09 -2.88 30.75
C LEU A 23 24.86 -4.15 31.13
N SER A 24 26.13 -4.24 30.76
CA SER A 24 26.98 -5.35 31.20
C SER A 24 27.26 -5.32 32.71
N MET A 25 27.27 -4.12 33.31
CA MET A 25 27.47 -3.94 34.76
C MET A 25 26.16 -4.06 35.54
N ASP A 26 25.06 -3.51 35.02
CA ASP A 26 23.76 -3.55 35.66
C ASP A 26 22.63 -3.72 34.63
N LYS A 27 22.10 -4.95 34.55
CA LYS A 27 20.99 -5.29 33.64
C LYS A 27 19.66 -4.63 34.04
N CYS A 28 19.49 -4.21 35.29
CA CYS A 28 18.25 -3.58 35.76
C CYS A 28 18.01 -2.22 35.09
N LEU A 29 19.05 -1.61 34.51
CA LEU A 29 18.97 -0.34 33.79
C LEU A 29 18.10 -0.41 32.54
N VAL A 30 17.94 -1.58 31.90
CA VAL A 30 17.26 -1.70 30.60
C VAL A 30 15.82 -1.16 30.61
N ASN A 31 15.14 -1.29 31.75
CA ASN A 31 13.76 -0.85 31.98
C ASN A 31 13.65 0.24 33.05
N SER A 32 14.76 0.91 33.43
CA SER A 32 14.71 2.01 34.41
C SER A 32 13.94 3.21 33.86
N LEU A 33 13.43 4.07 34.73
CA LEU A 33 12.74 5.30 34.31
C LEU A 33 13.56 6.52 34.71
N ASN A 34 13.67 7.49 33.80
CA ASN A 34 14.28 8.77 34.09
C ASN A 34 13.33 9.69 34.91
N LYS A 35 13.76 10.92 35.20
CA LYS A 35 12.95 11.92 35.93
C LYS A 35 11.65 12.31 35.20
N ASP A 36 11.62 12.13 33.88
CA ASP A 36 10.44 12.36 33.06
C ASP A 36 9.51 11.15 33.00
N GLY A 37 9.90 10.01 33.58
CA GLY A 37 9.17 8.76 33.52
C GLY A 37 9.39 7.97 32.24
N MET A 38 10.39 8.34 31.43
CA MET A 38 10.71 7.67 30.17
C MET A 38 11.71 6.53 30.36
N SER A 39 11.50 5.43 29.66
CA SER A 39 12.47 4.33 29.57
C SER A 39 13.61 4.68 28.59
N PRO A 40 14.77 3.99 28.67
CA PRO A 40 15.88 4.17 27.75
C PRO A 40 15.45 3.87 26.31
N LEU A 41 14.60 2.85 26.13
CA LEU A 41 14.01 2.49 24.83
C LEU A 41 13.17 3.65 24.27
N GLN A 42 12.29 4.24 25.09
CA GLN A 42 11.46 5.38 24.66
C GLN A 42 12.33 6.59 24.24
N GLN A 43 13.40 6.88 24.97
CA GLN A 43 14.35 7.95 24.62
C GLN A 43 15.06 7.68 23.29
N ALA A 44 15.60 6.46 23.10
CA ALA A 44 16.26 6.06 21.86
C ALA A 44 15.29 6.09 20.66
N CYS A 45 14.04 5.64 20.85
CA CYS A 45 12.99 5.70 19.84
C CYS A 45 12.64 7.13 19.43
N PHE A 46 12.45 8.04 20.40
CA PHE A 46 12.14 9.44 20.13
C PHE A 46 13.27 10.17 19.39
N ARG A 47 14.52 9.81 19.70
CA ARG A 47 15.74 10.41 19.11
C ARG A 47 16.16 9.76 17.79
N GLY A 48 15.58 8.62 17.43
CA GLY A 48 15.86 7.95 16.16
C GLY A 48 17.13 7.08 16.15
N HIS A 49 17.62 6.63 17.31
CA HIS A 49 18.87 5.85 17.41
C HIS A 49 18.64 4.35 17.17
N VAL A 50 18.60 3.95 15.89
CA VAL A 50 18.27 2.58 15.45
C VAL A 50 19.09 1.49 16.17
N ASN A 51 20.42 1.58 16.16
CA ASN A 51 21.31 0.58 16.78
C ASN A 51 21.11 0.48 18.30
N THR A 52 20.79 1.59 18.95
CA THR A 52 20.51 1.61 20.39
C THR A 52 19.16 0.96 20.69
N VAL A 53 18.14 1.23 19.87
CA VAL A 53 16.83 0.57 19.99
C VAL A 53 16.97 -0.94 19.83
N GLU A 54 17.67 -1.39 18.79
CA GLU A 54 17.92 -2.82 18.52
C GLU A 54 18.56 -3.50 19.74
N TYR A 55 19.67 -2.94 20.21
CA TYR A 55 20.39 -3.50 21.34
C TYR A 55 19.56 -3.53 22.63
N LEU A 56 18.76 -2.49 22.90
CA LEU A 56 17.89 -2.46 24.08
C LEU A 56 16.80 -3.54 24.00
N LEU A 57 16.18 -3.74 22.84
CA LEU A 57 15.17 -4.79 22.62
C LEU A 57 15.77 -6.19 22.79
N GLU A 58 16.94 -6.45 22.20
CA GLU A 58 17.67 -7.71 22.35
C GLU A 58 18.04 -8.02 23.82
N ASN A 59 18.18 -6.99 24.66
CA ASN A 59 18.51 -7.11 26.08
C ASN A 59 17.29 -7.05 27.01
N GLY A 60 16.08 -7.25 26.48
CA GLY A 60 14.86 -7.40 27.28
C GLY A 60 14.19 -6.08 27.69
N ALA A 61 14.39 -5.00 26.92
CA ALA A 61 13.57 -3.80 27.07
C ALA A 61 12.10 -4.14 26.82
N ASP A 62 11.22 -3.71 27.72
CA ASP A 62 9.77 -3.87 27.55
C ASP A 62 9.26 -2.92 26.46
N VAL A 63 9.05 -3.49 25.28
CA VAL A 63 8.52 -2.81 24.08
C VAL A 63 7.15 -2.15 24.30
N ASN A 64 6.36 -2.69 25.24
CA ASN A 64 4.99 -2.26 25.53
C ASN A 64 4.88 -1.42 26.81
N SER A 65 6.00 -1.09 27.44
CA SER A 65 6.04 -0.23 28.61
C SER A 65 5.41 1.14 28.32
N LYS A 66 4.56 1.57 29.26
CA LYS A 66 3.90 2.87 29.23
C LYS A 66 4.59 3.81 30.19
N ASP A 67 4.88 5.03 29.77
CA ASP A 67 5.35 6.06 30.69
C ASP A 67 4.28 6.33 31.77
N PRO A 68 4.66 6.50 33.06
CA PRO A 68 3.67 6.66 34.13
C PRO A 68 2.85 7.95 34.09
N LYS A 69 3.31 8.99 33.38
CA LYS A 69 2.69 10.32 33.41
C LYS A 69 1.58 10.45 32.38
N GLN A 70 1.82 9.95 31.16
CA GLN A 70 0.96 10.17 30.00
C GLN A 70 0.60 8.88 29.27
N GLY A 71 1.21 7.74 29.61
CA GLY A 71 0.89 6.45 29.02
C GLY A 71 1.42 6.26 27.59
N TYR A 72 2.42 7.03 27.16
CA TYR A 72 3.12 6.84 25.90
C TYR A 72 3.94 5.55 25.90
N THR A 73 3.95 4.88 24.75
CA THR A 73 4.79 3.70 24.47
C THR A 73 5.96 4.07 23.56
N SER A 74 6.95 3.18 23.46
CA SER A 74 8.06 3.32 22.51
C SER A 74 7.58 3.47 21.06
N LEU A 75 6.52 2.75 20.69
CA LEU A 75 5.92 2.84 19.34
C LEU A 75 5.30 4.22 19.07
N MET A 76 4.71 4.88 20.09
CA MET A 76 4.19 6.23 19.93
C MET A 76 5.31 7.26 19.73
N PHE A 77 6.41 7.15 20.49
CA PHE A 77 7.58 8.01 20.31
C PHE A 77 8.25 7.81 18.95
N ALA A 78 8.39 6.56 18.50
CA ALA A 78 8.86 6.25 17.16
C ALA A 78 7.91 6.81 16.07
N GLY A 79 6.60 6.77 16.31
CA GLY A 79 5.57 7.38 15.47
C GLY A 79 5.74 8.90 15.30
N LEU A 80 6.01 9.60 16.41
CA LEU A 80 6.32 11.03 16.40
C LEU A 80 7.63 11.35 15.67
N ALA A 81 8.67 10.55 15.91
CA ALA A 81 9.98 10.73 15.28
C ALA A 81 9.95 10.45 13.76
N GLY A 82 9.04 9.59 13.30
CA GLY A 82 8.89 9.26 11.88
C GLY A 82 9.90 8.25 11.35
N ASN A 83 10.70 7.63 12.23
CA ASN A 83 11.73 6.67 11.84
C ASN A 83 11.11 5.29 11.57
N LEU A 84 10.99 4.93 10.29
CA LEU A 84 10.37 3.67 9.85
C LEU A 84 11.09 2.42 10.35
N ASP A 85 12.42 2.45 10.39
CA ASP A 85 13.22 1.28 10.77
C ASP A 85 12.97 0.91 12.24
N ILE A 86 12.90 1.94 13.12
CA ILE A 86 12.55 1.75 14.53
C ILE A 86 11.11 1.26 14.68
N VAL A 87 10.17 1.84 13.92
CA VAL A 87 8.77 1.40 13.98
C VAL A 87 8.64 -0.06 13.57
N GLU A 88 9.26 -0.47 12.46
CA GLU A 88 9.25 -1.85 11.98
C GLU A 88 9.88 -2.80 13.02
N MET A 89 11.02 -2.42 13.58
CA MET A 89 11.71 -3.20 14.61
C MET A 89 10.87 -3.37 15.88
N LEU A 90 10.21 -2.30 16.37
CA LEU A 90 9.32 -2.38 17.52
C LEU A 90 8.12 -3.30 17.26
N LEU A 91 7.52 -3.18 16.07
CA LEU A 91 6.39 -4.04 15.67
C LEU A 91 6.80 -5.52 15.59
N GLN A 92 7.99 -5.81 15.03
CA GLN A 92 8.56 -7.16 15.01
C GLN A 92 8.84 -7.71 16.41
N HIS A 93 9.12 -6.85 17.39
CA HIS A 93 9.26 -7.24 18.80
C HIS A 93 7.93 -7.27 19.57
N GLY A 94 6.79 -7.20 18.89
CA GLY A 94 5.46 -7.34 19.50
C GLY A 94 4.90 -6.05 20.12
N ALA A 95 5.30 -4.88 19.61
CA ALA A 95 4.69 -3.61 19.99
C ALA A 95 3.19 -3.58 19.67
N ARG A 96 2.36 -3.32 20.67
CA ARG A 96 0.90 -3.24 20.53
C ARG A 96 0.48 -1.94 19.85
N THR A 97 -0.06 -2.05 18.65
CA THR A 97 -0.52 -0.93 17.82
C THR A 97 -1.77 -0.24 18.36
N ASN A 98 -2.57 -0.96 19.15
CA ASN A 98 -3.85 -0.50 19.70
C ASN A 98 -3.75 0.19 21.06
N TYR A 99 -2.57 0.24 21.68
CA TYR A 99 -2.39 0.95 22.94
C TYR A 99 -2.63 2.44 22.76
N THR A 100 -3.33 3.03 23.74
CA THR A 100 -3.62 4.46 23.81
C THR A 100 -2.92 5.13 24.98
N ASN A 101 -2.58 6.41 24.80
CA ASN A 101 -2.09 7.31 25.85
C ASN A 101 -3.26 7.91 26.66
N SER A 102 -2.96 8.80 27.60
CA SER A 102 -3.91 9.51 28.48
C SER A 102 -5.00 10.29 27.74
N VAL A 103 -4.75 10.70 26.48
CA VAL A 103 -5.68 11.44 25.61
C VAL A 103 -6.39 10.50 24.63
N GLY A 104 -6.24 9.18 24.78
CA GLY A 104 -6.89 8.19 23.93
C GLY A 104 -6.27 8.03 22.54
N ARG A 105 -5.03 8.48 22.32
CA ARG A 105 -4.36 8.41 21.01
C ARG A 105 -3.47 7.18 20.86
N THR A 106 -3.55 6.50 19.71
CA THR A 106 -2.66 5.39 19.31
C THR A 106 -1.39 5.88 18.64
N ALA A 107 -0.38 5.00 18.48
CA ALA A 107 0.86 5.35 17.79
C ALA A 107 0.65 5.82 16.34
N ALA A 108 -0.30 5.20 15.62
CA ALA A 108 -0.68 5.65 14.29
C ALA A 108 -1.28 7.07 14.30
N GLN A 109 -2.13 7.39 15.28
CA GLN A 109 -2.69 8.74 15.42
C GLN A 109 -1.62 9.77 15.81
N MET A 110 -0.64 9.39 16.62
CA MET A 110 0.51 10.25 16.93
C MET A 110 1.36 10.52 15.67
N ALA A 111 1.65 9.50 14.87
CA ALA A 111 2.34 9.66 13.59
C ALA A 111 1.54 10.52 12.59
N ALA A 112 0.22 10.36 12.53
CA ALA A 112 -0.65 11.17 11.69
C ALA A 112 -0.63 12.65 12.10
N PHE A 113 -0.62 12.94 13.41
CA PHE A 113 -0.59 14.30 13.94
C PHE A 113 0.63 15.11 13.46
N VAL A 114 1.77 14.45 13.26
CA VAL A 114 3.01 15.08 12.75
C VAL A 114 3.21 14.88 11.24
N GLY A 115 2.24 14.29 10.53
CA GLY A 115 2.30 14.08 9.08
C GLY A 115 3.11 12.87 8.61
N ASN A 116 3.50 11.96 9.51
CA ASN A 116 4.29 10.76 9.19
C ASN A 116 3.45 9.64 8.55
N HIS A 117 2.85 9.93 7.39
CA HIS A 117 1.93 9.04 6.68
C HIS A 117 2.50 7.64 6.36
N ARG A 118 3.82 7.52 6.16
CA ARG A 118 4.49 6.23 5.94
C ARG A 118 4.46 5.36 7.19
N VAL A 119 4.66 5.96 8.36
CA VAL A 119 4.58 5.25 9.65
C VAL A 119 3.15 4.85 9.96
N VAL A 120 2.18 5.74 9.73
CA VAL A 120 0.74 5.40 9.83
C VAL A 120 0.43 4.18 8.96
N THR A 121 0.91 4.21 7.72
CA THR A 121 0.73 3.09 6.79
C THR A 121 1.37 1.82 7.33
N LEU A 122 2.61 1.87 7.83
CA LEU A 122 3.29 0.70 8.37
C LEU A 122 2.53 0.11 9.57
N ILE A 123 2.18 0.94 10.56
CA ILE A 123 1.48 0.50 11.78
C ILE A 123 0.12 -0.11 11.44
N ASN A 124 -0.68 0.55 10.61
CA ASN A 124 -2.04 0.08 10.27
C ASN A 124 -2.04 -1.18 9.39
N ASN A 125 -0.95 -1.43 8.66
CA ASN A 125 -0.83 -2.57 7.75
C ASN A 125 0.11 -3.66 8.30
N PHE A 126 0.57 -3.53 9.53
CA PHE A 126 1.51 -4.49 10.08
C PHE A 126 0.83 -5.84 10.30
N VAL A 127 1.50 -6.87 9.84
CA VAL A 127 1.16 -8.28 10.01
C VAL A 127 2.43 -8.92 10.52
N GLU A 128 2.32 -9.78 11.53
CA GLU A 128 3.46 -10.53 12.03
C GLU A 128 3.98 -11.46 10.93
N LYS A 129 5.30 -11.60 10.81
CA LYS A 129 5.90 -12.39 9.74
C LYS A 129 5.51 -13.87 9.88
N GLU A 130 5.45 -14.32 11.12
CA GLU A 130 5.08 -15.67 11.55
C GLU A 130 3.67 -16.04 11.06
N GLU A 131 2.76 -15.07 10.95
CA GLU A 131 1.41 -15.28 10.42
C GLU A 131 1.40 -15.65 8.95
N VAL A 132 2.38 -15.18 8.16
CA VAL A 132 2.53 -15.59 6.75
C VAL A 132 3.41 -16.83 6.65
N ASP A 133 4.45 -16.94 7.49
CA ASP A 133 5.38 -18.08 7.48
C ASP A 133 4.69 -19.40 7.88
N ARG A 134 3.60 -19.36 8.66
CA ARG A 134 2.79 -20.55 8.99
C ARG A 134 2.31 -21.30 7.74
N TYR A 135 2.08 -20.60 6.62
CA TYR A 135 1.62 -21.22 5.37
C TYR A 135 2.74 -21.98 4.63
N THR A 136 3.98 -21.91 5.12
CA THR A 136 5.12 -22.67 4.58
C THR A 136 5.32 -24.02 5.28
N MET A 137 4.64 -24.25 6.41
CA MET A 137 4.83 -25.45 7.22
C MET A 137 4.29 -26.71 6.53
N SER A 138 4.87 -27.87 6.88
CA SER A 138 4.45 -29.17 6.33
C SER A 138 3.04 -29.58 6.75
N THR A 139 2.54 -29.03 7.85
CA THR A 139 1.21 -29.29 8.41
C THR A 139 0.09 -28.50 7.73
N THR A 140 0.44 -27.54 6.88
CA THR A 140 -0.52 -26.67 6.19
C THR A 140 -1.27 -27.44 5.09
N PRO A 141 -2.60 -27.26 4.96
CA PRO A 141 -3.39 -27.80 3.85
C PRO A 141 -2.78 -27.47 2.48
N SER A 142 -2.89 -28.39 1.52
CA SER A 142 -2.19 -28.30 0.23
C SER A 142 -2.57 -27.07 -0.60
N ASP A 143 -3.82 -26.62 -0.50
CA ASP A 143 -4.37 -25.44 -1.15
C ASP A 143 -3.82 -24.13 -0.56
N LEU A 144 -3.53 -24.10 0.74
CA LEU A 144 -2.97 -22.94 1.46
C LEU A 144 -1.43 -22.95 1.52
N LYS A 145 -0.78 -24.01 1.08
CA LYS A 145 0.67 -24.17 1.21
C LYS A 145 1.42 -23.25 0.26
N LEU A 146 2.35 -22.47 0.80
CA LEU A 146 3.22 -21.57 0.05
C LEU A 146 4.68 -22.01 0.12
N HIS A 147 5.42 -21.79 -0.96
CA HIS A 147 6.88 -21.89 -0.94
C HIS A 147 7.46 -20.74 -0.09
N PRO A 148 8.53 -20.93 0.72
CA PRO A 148 9.08 -19.89 1.59
C PRO A 148 9.41 -18.56 0.88
N LYS A 149 9.96 -18.65 -0.34
CA LYS A 149 10.22 -17.47 -1.18
C LYS A 149 8.94 -16.71 -1.54
N VAL A 150 7.86 -17.42 -1.84
CA VAL A 150 6.55 -16.83 -2.19
C VAL A 150 5.91 -16.20 -0.96
N ALA A 151 5.95 -16.89 0.19
CA ALA A 151 5.48 -16.36 1.47
C ALA A 151 6.19 -15.05 1.84
N TYR A 152 7.52 -15.01 1.72
CA TYR A 152 8.30 -13.78 1.94
C TYR A 152 7.91 -12.64 0.98
N LEU A 153 7.73 -12.92 -0.31
CA LEU A 153 7.29 -11.91 -1.28
C LEU A 153 5.88 -11.41 -0.98
N LEU A 154 4.96 -12.31 -0.61
CA LEU A 154 3.60 -11.96 -0.22
C LEU A 154 3.60 -11.08 1.04
N TYR A 155 4.36 -11.46 2.07
CA TYR A 155 4.57 -10.67 3.28
C TYR A 155 5.02 -9.25 2.95
N ARG A 156 6.06 -9.10 2.09
CA ARG A 156 6.54 -7.79 1.65
C ARG A 156 5.49 -6.96 0.92
N LEU A 157 4.63 -7.59 0.11
CA LEU A 157 3.53 -6.89 -0.56
C LEU A 157 2.47 -6.41 0.45
N ILE A 158 2.15 -7.25 1.44
CA ILE A 158 1.20 -6.93 2.52
C ILE A 158 1.65 -5.70 3.30
N ILE A 159 2.91 -5.64 3.74
CA ILE A 159 3.41 -4.50 4.53
C ILE A 159 3.76 -3.28 3.66
N GLY A 160 4.23 -3.50 2.43
CA GLY A 160 4.87 -2.45 1.62
C GLY A 160 3.97 -1.75 0.60
N LEU A 161 2.79 -2.31 0.28
CA LEU A 161 1.88 -1.72 -0.70
C LEU A 161 0.62 -1.13 -0.07
N ASN A 162 0.24 0.03 -0.62
CA ASN A 162 -1.00 0.71 -0.28
C ASN A 162 -1.95 0.69 -1.49
N ILE A 163 -2.98 -0.19 -1.41
CA ILE A 163 -4.29 -0.31 -2.10
C ILE A 163 -4.35 -0.14 -3.63
N SER A 164 -3.35 0.44 -4.29
CA SER A 164 -3.36 0.69 -5.74
C SER A 164 -3.23 -0.62 -6.51
N PRO A 165 -4.28 -1.07 -7.23
CA PRO A 165 -4.23 -2.34 -7.96
C PRO A 165 -3.12 -2.37 -9.01
N ILE A 166 -2.87 -1.22 -9.66
CA ILE A 166 -1.78 -1.05 -10.64
C ILE A 166 -0.43 -1.32 -10.00
N LYS A 167 -0.18 -0.82 -8.78
CA LYS A 167 1.08 -1.07 -8.07
C LYS A 167 1.23 -2.55 -7.74
N VAL A 168 0.15 -3.22 -7.34
CA VAL A 168 0.19 -4.67 -7.11
C VAL A 168 0.56 -5.40 -8.40
N PHE A 169 -0.09 -5.09 -9.54
CA PHE A 169 0.25 -5.69 -10.84
C PHE A 169 1.69 -5.45 -11.28
N LEU A 170 2.19 -4.22 -11.14
CA LEU A 170 3.58 -3.87 -11.47
C LEU A 170 4.60 -4.61 -10.58
N MET A 171 4.27 -4.81 -9.30
CA MET A 171 5.16 -5.49 -8.35
C MET A 171 5.15 -7.01 -8.52
N MET A 172 4.03 -7.60 -8.94
CA MET A 172 3.97 -8.99 -9.39
C MET A 172 4.83 -9.22 -10.65
N GLU A 173 4.91 -8.24 -11.55
CA GLU A 173 5.73 -8.30 -12.77
C GLU A 173 7.23 -8.16 -12.45
N SER A 174 7.59 -7.29 -11.51
CA SER A 174 8.97 -6.82 -11.34
C SER A 174 9.88 -7.72 -10.52
N ASN A 175 9.38 -8.81 -9.91
CA ASN A 175 10.12 -9.78 -9.08
C ASN A 175 11.35 -9.15 -8.41
N LEU A 176 11.15 -8.47 -7.28
CA LEU A 176 12.21 -7.71 -6.58
C LEU A 176 13.55 -8.48 -6.54
N PRO A 177 14.67 -7.86 -6.95
CA PRO A 177 15.99 -8.46 -6.85
C PRO A 177 16.36 -8.78 -5.40
N THR A 178 16.93 -9.96 -5.22
CA THR A 178 17.66 -10.43 -4.05
C THR A 178 18.91 -9.57 -3.81
N SER A 179 18.93 -8.80 -2.72
CA SER A 179 20.07 -8.86 -1.81
C SER A 179 19.65 -9.86 -0.73
N PHE A 180 19.86 -11.16 -0.89
CA PHE A 180 21.12 -11.88 -0.70
C PHE A 180 21.27 -12.99 -1.74
N GLY A 181 22.51 -13.23 -2.19
CA GLY A 181 22.82 -14.01 -3.38
C GLY A 181 22.52 -15.51 -3.32
N SER A 182 22.19 -16.09 -4.48
CA SER A 182 23.13 -16.93 -5.22
C SER A 182 22.63 -17.17 -6.64
N ARG A 183 23.59 -17.27 -7.56
CA ARG A 183 23.41 -17.62 -8.97
C ARG A 183 23.03 -19.10 -9.10
N GLY A 184 22.09 -19.37 -10.00
CA GLY A 184 21.80 -20.70 -10.51
C GLY A 184 20.75 -21.42 -9.68
N ASP A 185 19.53 -21.49 -10.20
CA ASP A 185 18.91 -22.77 -10.55
C ASP A 185 17.55 -22.50 -11.22
N SER A 186 17.18 -23.45 -12.07
CA SER A 186 16.04 -23.49 -12.99
C SER A 186 14.78 -22.74 -12.54
N SER A 187 14.18 -21.98 -13.47
CA SER A 187 12.91 -21.28 -13.36
C SER A 187 11.74 -22.25 -13.14
N ASP A 188 11.54 -22.71 -11.91
CA ASP A 188 10.29 -23.34 -11.54
C ASP A 188 9.24 -22.23 -11.44
N ALA A 189 8.35 -22.17 -12.43
CA ALA A 189 7.25 -21.22 -12.47
C ALA A 189 6.41 -21.27 -11.18
N SER A 190 6.37 -22.43 -10.51
CA SER A 190 5.69 -22.65 -9.23
C SER A 190 6.27 -21.83 -8.07
N SER A 191 7.50 -21.31 -8.18
CA SER A 191 8.16 -20.50 -7.16
C SER A 191 7.92 -18.98 -7.32
N THR A 192 7.12 -18.60 -8.31
CA THR A 192 6.78 -17.20 -8.60
C THR A 192 5.41 -16.82 -8.04
N LEU A 193 5.20 -15.52 -7.78
CA LEU A 193 3.91 -15.00 -7.32
C LEU A 193 2.75 -15.38 -8.24
N LEU A 194 2.95 -15.38 -9.56
CA LEU A 194 1.91 -15.74 -10.52
C LEU A 194 1.73 -17.25 -10.65
N GLY A 195 2.77 -18.06 -10.48
CA GLY A 195 2.63 -19.52 -10.51
C GLY A 195 1.88 -20.10 -9.32
N SER A 196 1.99 -19.48 -8.14
CA SER A 196 1.27 -19.88 -6.93
C SER A 196 0.00 -19.05 -6.66
N TYR A 197 -0.54 -18.31 -7.65
CA TYR A 197 -1.58 -17.32 -7.39
C TYR A 197 -2.84 -17.90 -6.72
N ARG A 198 -3.24 -19.15 -7.03
CA ARG A 198 -4.39 -19.81 -6.39
C ARG A 198 -4.19 -19.96 -4.88
N SER A 199 -3.03 -20.50 -4.47
CA SER A 199 -2.69 -20.64 -3.05
C SER A 199 -2.57 -19.28 -2.37
N ILE A 200 -1.99 -18.28 -3.04
CA ILE A 200 -1.93 -16.90 -2.52
C ILE A 200 -3.33 -16.33 -2.29
N VAL A 201 -4.26 -16.54 -3.24
CA VAL A 201 -5.66 -16.08 -3.10
C VAL A 201 -6.31 -16.73 -1.88
N HIS A 202 -6.18 -18.05 -1.71
CA HIS A 202 -6.73 -18.74 -0.55
C HIS A 202 -6.10 -18.27 0.78
N VAL A 203 -4.78 -18.05 0.80
CA VAL A 203 -4.09 -17.50 1.98
C VAL A 203 -4.59 -16.09 2.32
N LEU A 204 -4.78 -15.22 1.32
CA LEU A 204 -5.31 -13.88 1.53
C LEU A 204 -6.76 -13.90 2.01
N GLU A 205 -7.58 -14.84 1.54
CA GLU A 205 -8.96 -15.01 2.02
C GLU A 205 -9.00 -15.50 3.46
N ASP A 206 -8.18 -16.49 3.82
CA ASP A 206 -8.06 -17.00 5.20
C ASP A 206 -7.50 -15.94 6.17
N LEU A 207 -6.47 -15.19 5.76
CA LEU A 207 -5.99 -14.01 6.51
C LEU A 207 -7.09 -12.95 6.64
N GLY A 208 -7.84 -12.70 5.57
CA GLY A 208 -9.00 -11.81 5.56
C GLY A 208 -10.02 -12.18 6.64
N SER A 209 -10.38 -13.46 6.72
CA SER A 209 -11.33 -13.96 7.71
C SER A 209 -10.78 -13.92 9.15
N ARG A 210 -9.49 -14.17 9.36
CA ARG A 210 -8.88 -14.14 10.70
C ARG A 210 -8.71 -12.74 11.27
N TYR A 211 -8.29 -11.79 10.42
CA TYR A 211 -8.15 -10.40 10.82
C TYR A 211 -9.50 -9.68 10.88
N PHE A 212 -10.55 -10.25 10.32
CA PHE A 212 -11.87 -9.67 10.47
C PHE A 212 -12.37 -9.82 11.91
N THR A 213 -12.40 -8.69 12.61
CA THR A 213 -12.90 -8.57 13.98
C THR A 213 -13.86 -7.37 14.02
N PRO A 214 -15.19 -7.60 13.99
CA PRO A 214 -16.17 -6.52 14.04
C PRO A 214 -15.88 -5.59 15.22
N HIS A 215 -15.88 -4.29 14.97
CA HIS A 215 -15.63 -3.25 15.99
C HIS A 215 -14.18 -3.14 16.51
N GLN A 216 -13.21 -3.75 15.83
CA GLN A 216 -11.78 -3.63 16.16
C GLN A 216 -10.96 -2.98 15.03
N THR A 217 -9.66 -2.77 15.27
CA THR A 217 -8.71 -2.08 14.38
C THR A 217 -8.41 -2.78 13.06
N HIS A 218 -8.82 -4.04 12.89
CA HIS A 218 -8.36 -4.89 11.78
C HIS A 218 -9.33 -5.01 10.60
N GLU A 219 -10.52 -4.38 10.66
CA GLU A 219 -11.47 -4.36 9.51
C GLU A 219 -10.81 -3.82 8.22
N ALA A 220 -9.96 -2.80 8.36
CA ALA A 220 -9.19 -2.21 7.27
C ALA A 220 -8.22 -3.21 6.62
N LEU A 221 -7.59 -4.04 7.44
CA LEU A 221 -6.62 -5.03 6.99
C LEU A 221 -7.32 -6.22 6.31
N ALA A 222 -8.47 -6.65 6.83
CA ALA A 222 -9.32 -7.66 6.19
C ALA A 222 -9.79 -7.20 4.79
N LEU A 223 -10.27 -5.95 4.66
CA LEU A 223 -10.66 -5.38 3.37
C LEU A 223 -9.48 -5.29 2.39
N LYS A 224 -8.28 -4.98 2.89
CA LYS A 224 -7.05 -4.96 2.09
C LYS A 224 -6.69 -6.36 1.58
N PHE A 225 -6.76 -7.39 2.41
CA PHE A 225 -6.49 -8.76 2.00
C PHE A 225 -7.45 -9.21 0.90
N HIS A 226 -8.74 -8.89 1.02
CA HIS A 226 -9.73 -9.13 -0.03
C HIS A 226 -9.37 -8.45 -1.35
N LEU A 227 -8.97 -7.17 -1.30
CA LEU A 227 -8.53 -6.46 -2.50
C LEU A 227 -7.30 -7.11 -3.15
N PHE A 228 -6.33 -7.54 -2.35
CA PHE A 228 -5.18 -8.27 -2.86
C PHE A 228 -5.59 -9.60 -3.48
N ALA A 229 -6.47 -10.36 -2.84
CA ALA A 229 -6.99 -11.62 -3.37
C ALA A 229 -7.64 -11.42 -4.75
N CYS A 230 -8.48 -10.39 -4.90
CA CYS A 230 -9.08 -10.04 -6.19
C CYS A 230 -8.04 -9.63 -7.24
N CYS A 231 -6.99 -8.89 -6.86
CA CYS A 231 -5.91 -8.53 -7.79
C CYS A 231 -5.11 -9.76 -8.23
N PHE A 232 -4.70 -10.62 -7.29
CA PHE A 232 -3.96 -11.84 -7.58
C PHE A 232 -4.77 -12.81 -8.45
N ARG A 233 -6.05 -13.02 -8.12
CA ARG A 233 -6.96 -13.83 -8.93
C ARG A 233 -7.02 -13.36 -10.37
N ARG A 234 -7.28 -12.06 -10.57
CA ARG A 234 -7.36 -11.47 -11.91
C ARG A 234 -6.05 -11.54 -12.68
N ALA A 235 -4.92 -11.31 -12.00
CA ALA A 235 -3.61 -11.39 -12.62
C ALA A 235 -3.24 -12.83 -13.02
N GLY A 236 -3.56 -13.80 -12.16
CA GLY A 236 -3.35 -15.22 -12.42
C GLY A 236 -4.21 -15.75 -13.56
N GLU A 237 -5.52 -15.47 -13.56
CA GLU A 237 -6.44 -15.85 -14.65
C GLU A 237 -5.98 -15.26 -15.99
N PHE A 238 -5.56 -13.98 -16.00
CA PHE A 238 -5.01 -13.36 -17.21
C PHE A 238 -3.71 -14.05 -17.66
N TYR A 239 -2.81 -14.35 -16.73
CA TYR A 239 -1.56 -15.06 -17.00
C TYR A 239 -1.83 -16.44 -17.62
N GLU A 240 -2.76 -17.21 -17.05
CA GLU A 240 -3.16 -18.51 -17.57
C GLU A 240 -3.81 -18.43 -18.96
N SER A 241 -4.62 -17.41 -19.21
CA SER A 241 -5.23 -17.21 -20.53
C SER A 241 -4.20 -16.99 -21.65
N LEU A 242 -3.03 -16.43 -21.31
CA LEU A 242 -1.93 -16.24 -22.24
C LEU A 242 -1.13 -17.53 -22.45
N THR A 243 -0.90 -18.31 -21.38
CA THR A 243 -0.13 -19.56 -21.47
C THR A 243 -0.94 -20.73 -22.00
N GLY A 244 -2.25 -20.77 -21.73
CA GLY A 244 -3.17 -21.82 -22.19
C GLY A 244 -3.53 -21.75 -23.68
N ASN A 245 -3.33 -20.59 -24.32
CA ASN A 245 -3.53 -20.42 -25.77
C ASN A 245 -2.30 -20.81 -26.62
N ALA A 246 -1.22 -21.29 -26.00
CA ALA A 246 0.01 -21.69 -26.70
C ALA A 246 -0.09 -23.05 -27.44
N THR A 247 -1.26 -23.70 -27.46
CA THR A 247 -1.50 -24.96 -28.19
C THR A 247 -2.12 -24.80 -29.58
N ASN A 248 -2.38 -23.58 -30.05
CA ASN A 248 -2.79 -23.34 -31.44
C ASN A 248 -1.64 -22.69 -32.23
N GLU A 249 -1.28 -23.33 -33.33
CA GLU A 249 -0.15 -23.05 -34.22
C GLU A 249 0.17 -21.56 -34.45
N PRO A 250 1.46 -21.21 -34.63
CA PRO A 250 1.86 -19.84 -34.90
C PRO A 250 1.37 -19.43 -36.29
N LYS A 251 0.37 -18.55 -36.36
CA LYS A 251 0.16 -17.77 -37.58
C LYS A 251 1.33 -16.80 -37.72
N GLU A 252 2.26 -17.18 -38.58
CA GLU A 252 3.34 -16.36 -39.12
C GLU A 252 2.79 -15.00 -39.58
N ASN A 253 2.98 -13.97 -38.76
CA ASN A 253 3.33 -12.60 -39.15
C ASN A 253 3.16 -11.65 -37.97
N SER A 254 4.02 -11.82 -36.95
CA SER A 254 4.54 -10.65 -36.24
C SER A 254 5.87 -11.02 -35.59
N LYS A 255 6.91 -10.26 -35.93
CA LYS A 255 8.13 -10.17 -35.14
C LYS A 255 7.77 -9.50 -33.82
N GLU A 256 7.15 -10.23 -32.88
CA GLU A 256 6.93 -9.72 -31.53
C GLU A 256 7.98 -10.30 -30.58
N ASN A 257 8.76 -9.36 -30.06
CA ASN A 257 9.92 -9.51 -29.18
C ASN A 257 9.62 -10.48 -28.01
N PRO A 258 10.50 -11.47 -27.71
CA PRO A 258 10.35 -12.40 -26.58
C PRO A 258 10.44 -11.74 -25.18
N ALA A 259 10.48 -10.41 -25.12
CA ALA A 259 10.55 -9.58 -23.92
C ALA A 259 9.22 -8.87 -23.59
N ARG A 260 8.07 -9.37 -24.06
CA ARG A 260 6.77 -8.82 -23.64
C ARG A 260 6.41 -9.38 -22.27
N SER A 261 6.42 -8.50 -21.28
CA SER A 261 5.93 -8.85 -19.95
C SER A 261 4.49 -9.36 -20.01
N PRO A 262 4.17 -10.44 -19.27
CA PRO A 262 2.88 -11.08 -19.33
C PRO A 262 1.78 -10.18 -18.78
N LEU A 263 2.04 -9.32 -17.79
CA LEU A 263 1.02 -8.45 -17.19
C LEU A 263 0.87 -7.08 -17.88
N ARG A 264 1.78 -6.70 -18.78
CA ARG A 264 1.69 -5.40 -19.48
C ARG A 264 0.40 -5.21 -20.26
N GLY A 265 -0.14 -6.30 -20.83
CA GLY A 265 -1.45 -6.31 -21.48
C GLY A 265 -2.55 -5.95 -20.49
N LEU A 266 -2.63 -6.69 -19.39
CA LEU A 266 -3.61 -6.46 -18.32
C LEU A 266 -3.53 -5.03 -17.76
N ILE A 267 -2.33 -4.52 -17.47
CA ILE A 267 -2.15 -3.16 -16.93
C ILE A 267 -2.66 -2.12 -17.93
N ARG A 268 -2.36 -2.29 -19.22
CA ARG A 268 -2.82 -1.39 -20.28
C ARG A 268 -4.34 -1.41 -20.41
N GLU A 269 -4.94 -2.59 -20.41
CA GLU A 269 -6.40 -2.76 -20.48
C GLU A 269 -7.08 -2.20 -19.22
N PHE A 270 -6.53 -2.49 -18.04
CA PHE A 270 -6.97 -1.93 -16.75
C PHE A 270 -6.91 -0.39 -16.73
N LEU A 271 -5.85 0.22 -17.26
CA LEU A 271 -5.71 1.68 -17.42
C LEU A 271 -6.67 2.28 -18.46
N ARG A 272 -6.95 1.55 -19.54
CA ARG A 272 -7.90 1.96 -20.60
C ARG A 272 -9.35 1.74 -20.21
N GLY A 273 -9.62 1.04 -19.12
CA GLY A 273 -10.96 0.69 -18.68
C GLY A 273 -11.63 -0.34 -19.59
N THR A 274 -10.83 -1.17 -20.26
CA THR A 274 -11.28 -2.27 -21.11
C THR A 274 -10.93 -3.58 -20.42
N ASP A 275 -11.86 -4.54 -20.43
CA ASP A 275 -11.67 -5.86 -19.84
C ASP A 275 -11.63 -6.92 -20.95
N PRO A 276 -10.58 -7.75 -21.07
CA PRO A 276 -10.60 -8.91 -21.96
C PRO A 276 -11.65 -9.97 -21.60
N HIS A 277 -12.27 -9.91 -20.41
CA HIS A 277 -13.29 -10.85 -19.92
C HIS A 277 -14.69 -10.24 -19.69
N GLY A 278 -15.03 -9.12 -20.34
CA GLY A 278 -16.44 -8.78 -20.59
C GLY A 278 -17.16 -7.81 -19.64
N LEU A 279 -16.51 -6.73 -19.21
CA LEU A 279 -17.23 -5.56 -18.64
C LEU A 279 -17.08 -4.33 -19.55
N PRO A 280 -18.16 -3.57 -19.87
CA PRO A 280 -18.08 -2.43 -20.78
C PRO A 280 -17.72 -1.10 -20.09
N LEU A 281 -17.04 -0.25 -20.89
CA LEU A 281 -16.90 1.22 -20.92
C LEU A 281 -16.15 1.95 -19.78
N ALA A 282 -15.65 3.14 -20.17
CA ALA A 282 -14.91 4.15 -19.40
C ALA A 282 -14.96 4.02 -17.89
N LEU A 283 -13.78 4.03 -17.24
CA LEU A 283 -13.59 4.03 -15.77
C LEU A 283 -13.43 2.63 -15.14
N GLY A 284 -12.84 1.68 -15.87
CA GLY A 284 -12.66 0.29 -15.40
C GLY A 284 -11.91 0.11 -14.08
N GLN A 285 -10.94 0.97 -13.72
CA GLN A 285 -10.26 0.88 -12.41
C GLN A 285 -11.19 1.22 -11.24
N GLU A 286 -11.94 2.30 -11.39
CA GLU A 286 -12.93 2.75 -10.39
C GLU A 286 -14.05 1.72 -10.28
N LYS A 287 -14.53 1.20 -11.41
CA LYS A 287 -15.53 0.12 -11.44
C LYS A 287 -15.02 -1.15 -10.78
N PHE A 288 -13.78 -1.57 -11.08
CA PHE A 288 -13.13 -2.73 -10.45
C PHE A 288 -13.05 -2.53 -8.94
N LEU A 289 -12.53 -1.40 -8.46
CA LEU A 289 -12.44 -1.12 -7.03
C LEU A 289 -13.82 -1.17 -6.36
N ARG A 290 -14.84 -0.56 -6.96
CA ARG A 290 -16.21 -0.60 -6.44
C ARG A 290 -16.79 -2.02 -6.40
N GLN A 291 -16.55 -2.84 -7.42
CA GLN A 291 -16.96 -4.25 -7.45
C GLN A 291 -16.23 -5.08 -6.39
N VAL A 292 -14.93 -4.87 -6.20
CA VAL A 292 -14.15 -5.56 -5.17
C VAL A 292 -14.68 -5.21 -3.78
N ILE A 293 -14.90 -3.92 -3.51
CA ILE A 293 -15.47 -3.50 -2.23
C ILE A 293 -16.85 -4.11 -2.02
N ALA A 294 -17.74 -4.02 -3.02
CA ALA A 294 -19.10 -4.57 -2.91
C ALA A 294 -19.14 -6.09 -2.74
N SER A 295 -18.10 -6.82 -3.17
CA SER A 295 -17.97 -8.27 -3.02
C SER A 295 -17.20 -8.69 -1.77
N PHE A 296 -16.87 -7.77 -0.87
CA PHE A 296 -16.22 -8.11 0.39
C PHE A 296 -17.13 -9.03 1.23
N GLY A 297 -16.56 -10.12 1.74
CA GLY A 297 -17.33 -11.17 2.44
C GLY A 297 -17.95 -10.71 3.76
N HIS A 298 -17.39 -9.69 4.41
CA HIS A 298 -17.82 -9.20 5.72
C HIS A 298 -18.63 -7.90 5.62
N GLN A 299 -19.86 -7.99 5.10
CA GLN A 299 -20.75 -6.84 4.88
C GLN A 299 -21.19 -6.15 6.19
N GLU A 300 -21.08 -6.86 7.31
CA GLU A 300 -21.32 -6.37 8.66
C GLU A 300 -20.29 -5.31 9.12
N SER A 301 -19.10 -5.30 8.50
CA SER A 301 -18.02 -4.34 8.79
C SER A 301 -18.55 -2.91 8.77
N THR A 302 -18.33 -2.19 9.87
CA THR A 302 -18.62 -0.76 9.96
C THR A 302 -17.83 0.04 8.95
N LEU A 303 -16.54 -0.30 8.77
CA LEU A 303 -15.68 0.32 7.79
C LEU A 303 -16.16 0.07 6.35
N TRP A 304 -16.55 -1.17 6.03
CA TRP A 304 -17.13 -1.50 4.72
C TRP A 304 -18.39 -0.66 4.47
N ARG A 305 -19.33 -0.64 5.42
CA ARG A 305 -20.60 0.09 5.27
C ARG A 305 -20.32 1.55 5.04
N TYR A 306 -19.38 2.10 5.80
CA TYR A 306 -18.91 3.46 5.63
C TYR A 306 -18.31 3.70 4.23
N VAL A 307 -17.38 2.86 3.77
CA VAL A 307 -16.75 2.99 2.45
C VAL A 307 -17.78 2.88 1.32
N VAL A 308 -18.69 1.90 1.38
CA VAL A 308 -19.74 1.71 0.36
C VAL A 308 -20.75 2.85 0.36
N ASN A 309 -21.14 3.36 1.53
CA ASN A 309 -22.02 4.52 1.63
C ASN A 309 -21.41 5.80 1.08
N GLN A 310 -20.09 5.97 1.21
CA GLN A 310 -19.37 7.12 0.61
C GLN A 310 -19.21 6.98 -0.91
N ILE A 311 -19.12 5.74 -1.40
CA ILE A 311 -18.96 5.43 -2.82
C ILE A 311 -20.29 5.50 -3.58
N GLY A 312 -21.36 4.94 -3.00
CA GLY A 312 -22.69 4.81 -3.62
C GLY A 312 -23.24 6.08 -4.27
N PRO A 313 -23.27 7.24 -3.58
CA PRO A 313 -23.84 8.47 -4.11
C PRO A 313 -22.93 9.20 -5.12
N VAL A 314 -21.62 8.90 -5.14
CA VAL A 314 -20.67 9.59 -6.02
C VAL A 314 -20.72 9.00 -7.41
N LYS A 315 -21.07 9.82 -8.41
CA LYS A 315 -21.06 9.45 -9.83
C LYS A 315 -19.65 9.01 -10.25
N LEU A 316 -19.57 7.98 -11.09
CA LEU A 316 -18.31 7.49 -11.63
C LEU A 316 -17.53 8.63 -12.32
N GLY A 317 -16.25 8.79 -11.96
CA GLY A 317 -15.37 9.83 -12.50
C GLY A 317 -15.32 11.13 -11.70
N TYR A 318 -16.10 11.26 -10.62
CA TYR A 318 -16.06 12.39 -9.70
C TYR A 318 -15.26 12.07 -8.43
N SER A 319 -14.73 13.11 -7.78
CA SER A 319 -14.04 13.02 -6.48
C SER A 319 -15.06 13.05 -5.33
N PRO A 320 -14.82 12.36 -4.20
CA PRO A 320 -13.70 11.46 -3.95
C PRO A 320 -13.85 10.12 -4.70
N THR A 321 -12.73 9.61 -5.24
CA THR A 321 -12.70 8.31 -5.93
C THR A 321 -12.79 7.16 -4.92
N ALA A 322 -13.20 5.96 -5.35
CA ALA A 322 -13.19 4.77 -4.48
C ALA A 322 -11.80 4.53 -3.88
N LEU A 323 -10.73 4.82 -4.64
CA LEU A 323 -9.37 4.70 -4.15
C LEU A 323 -9.04 5.71 -3.03
N SER A 324 -9.49 6.95 -3.13
CA SER A 324 -9.26 7.94 -2.06
C SER A 324 -10.08 7.61 -0.81
N ILE A 325 -11.34 7.19 -0.98
CA ILE A 325 -12.19 6.76 0.14
C ILE A 325 -11.55 5.57 0.86
N LEU A 326 -11.11 4.55 0.10
CA LEU A 326 -10.41 3.39 0.65
C LEU A 326 -9.11 3.76 1.36
N ARG A 327 -8.30 4.64 0.75
CA ARG A 327 -7.04 5.09 1.35
C ARG A 327 -7.29 5.78 2.68
N ASN A 328 -8.26 6.69 2.73
CA ASN A 328 -8.58 7.43 3.94
C ASN A 328 -9.11 6.49 5.02
N ALA A 329 -10.04 5.60 4.66
CA ALA A 329 -10.57 4.56 5.54
C ALA A 329 -9.48 3.67 6.15
N ILE A 330 -8.54 3.17 5.34
CA ILE A 330 -7.43 2.29 5.80
C ILE A 330 -6.37 3.08 6.59
N SER A 331 -6.19 4.36 6.27
CA SER A 331 -5.22 5.22 6.96
C SER A 331 -5.78 5.83 8.25
N GLY A 332 -7.02 5.51 8.63
CA GLY A 332 -7.68 6.07 9.82
C GLY A 332 -8.00 7.56 9.70
N GLN A 333 -8.09 8.07 8.47
CA GLN A 333 -8.50 9.44 8.19
C GLN A 333 -10.03 9.54 8.14
N GLY A 334 -10.58 10.63 8.68
CA GLY A 334 -12.01 10.89 8.74
C GLY A 334 -12.67 11.09 7.37
N PRO A 335 -14.00 11.32 7.34
CA PRO A 335 -14.73 11.56 6.10
C PRO A 335 -14.18 12.74 5.33
N VAL A 336 -14.02 12.55 4.02
CA VAL A 336 -13.96 13.69 3.10
C VAL A 336 -15.32 14.36 3.21
N LEU A 337 -15.39 15.48 3.94
CA LEU A 337 -16.62 16.25 4.08
C LEU A 337 -17.04 16.74 2.68
N LEU A 338 -18.14 16.17 2.19
CA LEU A 338 -18.86 16.68 1.03
C LEU A 338 -19.68 17.90 1.51
N ASP A 339 -19.01 19.04 1.61
CA ASP A 339 -19.50 20.42 1.36
C ASP A 339 -19.10 21.51 2.38
N SER A 340 -18.78 22.66 1.76
CA SER A 340 -18.44 24.01 2.25
C SER A 340 -17.06 24.22 2.90
N ASP A 341 -16.23 25.00 2.21
CA ASP A 341 -14.93 25.56 2.60
C ASP A 341 -13.78 24.55 2.85
N ALA A 342 -13.45 23.81 1.80
CA ALA A 342 -12.28 22.91 1.78
C ALA A 342 -10.96 23.70 1.81
N SER A 343 -10.30 23.69 2.98
CA SER A 343 -8.85 23.78 3.03
C SER A 343 -8.25 22.59 2.23
N SER A 344 -7.43 22.92 1.22
CA SER A 344 -6.98 22.01 0.17
C SER A 344 -6.05 20.89 0.67
N GLU A 345 -6.52 19.65 0.65
CA GLU A 345 -5.64 18.46 0.67
C GLU A 345 -4.94 18.26 -0.69
N PRO A 346 -3.69 17.77 -0.71
CA PRO A 346 -2.93 17.58 -1.94
C PRO A 346 -3.57 16.56 -2.88
N CYS A 347 -3.44 16.80 -4.19
CA CYS A 347 -3.98 15.95 -5.24
C CYS A 347 -3.43 14.51 -5.11
N THR A 348 -4.27 13.53 -4.76
CA THR A 348 -3.87 12.15 -4.37
C THR A 348 -3.10 11.33 -5.42
N ILE A 349 -3.04 11.84 -6.66
CA ILE A 349 -2.35 11.27 -7.81
C ILE A 349 -0.92 11.79 -7.97
N CYS A 350 -0.69 13.10 -7.76
CA CYS A 350 0.64 13.71 -7.91
C CYS A 350 1.27 14.17 -6.59
N GLY A 351 0.51 14.24 -5.50
CA GLY A 351 0.99 14.65 -4.18
C GLY A 351 1.23 16.15 -4.01
N ASP A 352 0.88 16.98 -5.00
CA ASP A 352 1.09 18.43 -4.91
C ASP A 352 0.06 19.07 -3.97
N GLY A 353 0.55 19.77 -2.93
CA GLY A 353 -0.22 20.52 -1.93
C GLY A 353 -0.23 22.05 -2.16
N PRO A 354 -0.95 22.82 -1.32
CA PRO A 354 -1.30 24.22 -1.61
C PRO A 354 -0.14 25.24 -1.58
N GLU A 355 1.08 24.88 -1.16
CA GLU A 355 2.22 25.82 -1.09
C GLU A 355 3.26 25.66 -2.21
N CYS A 356 2.82 25.52 -3.46
CA CYS A 356 3.71 25.77 -4.59
C CYS A 356 2.97 26.45 -5.75
N GLY A 357 2.91 27.79 -5.66
CA GLY A 357 2.89 28.69 -6.81
C GLY A 357 1.55 28.87 -7.54
N LYS A 358 0.83 29.92 -7.12
CA LYS A 358 -0.38 30.53 -7.71
C LYS A 358 -1.63 29.64 -7.66
N GLU A 359 -2.73 30.25 -7.20
CA GLU A 359 -4.10 29.72 -7.15
C GLU A 359 -4.31 28.49 -8.05
N PHE A 360 -4.60 27.34 -7.44
CA PHE A 360 -5.02 26.14 -8.15
C PHE A 360 -6.38 26.40 -8.82
N SER A 361 -6.34 27.01 -10.00
CA SER A 361 -7.46 26.97 -10.93
C SER A 361 -7.48 25.56 -11.50
N ILE A 362 -8.54 24.80 -11.19
CA ILE A 362 -8.83 23.53 -11.87
C ILE A 362 -8.76 23.82 -13.38
N LYS A 363 -7.74 23.28 -14.05
CA LYS A 363 -7.58 23.50 -15.48
C LYS A 363 -8.55 22.56 -16.17
N LEU A 364 -9.61 23.15 -16.70
CA LEU A 364 -10.56 22.42 -17.52
C LEU A 364 -9.91 22.08 -18.86
N CYS A 365 -10.20 20.88 -19.36
CA CYS A 365 -9.84 20.47 -20.70
C CYS A 365 -10.19 21.60 -21.68
N HIS A 366 -9.19 22.12 -22.38
CA HIS A 366 -9.38 23.30 -23.22
C HIS A 366 -10.47 23.10 -24.28
N ASN A 367 -10.67 21.86 -24.73
CA ASN A 367 -11.47 21.54 -25.89
C ASN A 367 -12.94 21.22 -25.57
N CYS A 368 -13.22 20.58 -24.44
CA CYS A 368 -14.59 20.20 -24.06
C CYS A 368 -15.06 20.81 -22.75
N LYS A 369 -14.14 21.32 -21.92
CA LYS A 369 -14.40 21.89 -20.59
C LYS A 369 -15.04 20.94 -19.55
N GLU A 370 -15.25 19.65 -19.87
CA GLU A 370 -15.96 18.71 -18.99
C GLU A 370 -15.08 18.04 -17.92
N VAL A 371 -13.76 17.96 -18.13
CA VAL A 371 -12.82 17.33 -17.19
C VAL A 371 -11.79 18.32 -16.70
N GLY A 372 -11.65 18.41 -15.38
CA GLY A 372 -10.66 19.24 -14.70
C GLY A 372 -9.46 18.44 -14.20
N TYR A 373 -8.28 19.04 -14.22
CA TYR A 373 -7.07 18.45 -13.67
C TYR A 373 -6.29 19.45 -12.82
N CYS A 374 -5.67 18.94 -11.76
CA CYS A 374 -4.86 19.71 -10.82
C CYS A 374 -3.49 20.08 -11.43
N SER A 375 -2.90 19.22 -12.28
CA SER A 375 -1.58 19.45 -12.90
C SER A 375 -1.48 18.86 -14.31
N VAL A 376 -0.44 19.21 -15.08
CA VAL A 376 -0.16 18.60 -16.40
C VAL A 376 0.16 17.10 -16.27
N LYS A 377 0.71 16.64 -15.14
CA LYS A 377 0.94 15.22 -14.88
C LYS A 377 -0.39 14.47 -14.67
N CYS A 378 -1.30 15.01 -13.87
CA CYS A 378 -2.65 14.47 -13.71
C CYS A 378 -3.47 14.59 -15.00
N GLN A 379 -3.26 15.66 -15.77
CA GLN A 379 -3.80 15.78 -17.12
C GLN A 379 -3.33 14.61 -17.95
N ARG A 380 -2.04 14.28 -18.03
CA ARG A 380 -1.54 13.15 -18.82
C ARG A 380 -2.11 11.81 -18.35
N LEU A 381 -2.33 11.64 -17.05
CA LEU A 381 -2.93 10.41 -16.52
C LEU A 381 -4.44 10.32 -16.86
N HIS A 382 -5.18 11.42 -16.71
CA HIS A 382 -6.61 11.52 -17.05
C HIS A 382 -6.85 11.70 -18.56
N TRP A 383 -5.82 12.09 -19.33
CA TRP A 383 -5.88 12.41 -20.75
C TRP A 383 -6.23 11.18 -21.56
N PHE A 384 -5.71 10.02 -21.17
CA PHE A 384 -5.99 8.77 -21.88
C PHE A 384 -7.47 8.39 -21.75
N THR A 385 -8.04 8.47 -20.54
CA THR A 385 -9.47 8.26 -20.28
C THR A 385 -10.30 9.35 -20.97
N HIS A 386 -9.94 10.61 -20.81
CA HIS A 386 -10.71 11.72 -21.35
C HIS A 386 -10.72 11.77 -22.88
N LYS A 387 -9.57 11.58 -23.55
CA LYS A 387 -9.47 11.49 -25.02
C LYS A 387 -10.34 10.37 -25.59
N GLN A 388 -10.43 9.24 -24.87
CA GLN A 388 -11.14 8.06 -25.32
C GLN A 388 -12.67 8.20 -25.22
N TYR A 389 -13.17 8.96 -24.24
CA TYR A 389 -14.61 9.03 -23.95
C TYR A 389 -15.24 10.41 -24.19
N CYS A 390 -14.43 11.46 -24.36
CA CYS A 390 -14.96 12.78 -24.69
C CYS A 390 -15.45 12.78 -26.15
N PRO A 391 -16.76 12.98 -26.39
CA PRO A 391 -17.33 12.98 -27.75
C PRO A 391 -16.71 14.07 -28.64
N ILE A 392 -16.35 15.20 -28.04
CA ILE A 392 -15.75 16.36 -28.71
C ILE A 392 -14.31 16.06 -29.14
N LEU A 393 -13.50 15.44 -28.26
CA LEU A 393 -12.13 15.05 -28.61
C LEU A 393 -12.09 13.90 -29.61
N LYS A 394 -13.00 12.93 -29.46
CA LYS A 394 -13.17 11.83 -30.43
C LYS A 394 -13.54 12.37 -31.81
N LYS A 395 -14.50 13.29 -31.90
CA LYS A 395 -14.89 13.95 -33.16
C LYS A 395 -13.72 14.71 -33.80
N ASN A 396 -12.93 15.43 -33.01
CA ASN A 396 -11.74 16.15 -33.50
C ASN A 396 -10.63 15.19 -33.97
N HIS A 397 -10.42 14.09 -33.25
CA HIS A 397 -9.46 13.06 -33.63
C HIS A 397 -9.87 12.37 -34.94
N ASP A 398 -11.14 11.96 -35.04
CA ASP A 398 -11.69 11.32 -36.25
C ASP A 398 -11.67 12.28 -37.44
N ALA A 399 -11.84 13.59 -37.23
CA ALA A 399 -11.74 14.62 -38.26
C ALA A 399 -10.28 14.80 -38.74
N MET A 400 -9.33 14.85 -37.80
CA MET A 400 -7.89 14.94 -38.11
C MET A 400 -7.40 13.69 -38.86
N GLU A 401 -7.84 12.51 -38.44
CA GLU A 401 -7.47 11.24 -39.08
C GLU A 401 -8.05 11.15 -40.50
N ARG A 402 -9.26 11.67 -40.73
CA ARG A 402 -9.85 11.81 -42.08
C ARG A 402 -9.07 12.80 -42.95
N SER A 403 -8.67 13.95 -42.41
CA SER A 403 -7.87 14.94 -43.14
C SER A 403 -6.48 14.42 -43.49
N GLN A 404 -5.83 13.68 -42.57
CA GLN A 404 -4.53 13.05 -42.83
C GLN A 404 -4.63 11.95 -43.88
N LYS A 405 -5.67 11.10 -43.84
CA LYS A 405 -5.91 10.09 -44.88
C LYS A 405 -6.11 10.73 -46.27
N LYS A 406 -6.84 11.86 -46.34
CA LYS A 406 -6.99 12.63 -47.58
C LYS A 406 -5.66 13.22 -48.10
N LEU A 407 -4.83 13.77 -47.21
CA LEU A 407 -3.50 14.31 -47.56
C LEU A 407 -2.52 13.24 -48.05
N VAL A 408 -2.61 12.02 -47.50
CA VAL A 408 -1.80 10.87 -47.96
C VAL A 408 -2.29 10.39 -49.33
N GLN A 409 -3.60 10.33 -49.54
CA GLN A 409 -4.19 9.92 -50.81
C GLN A 409 -3.91 10.90 -51.96
N THR A 410 -3.92 12.21 -51.70
CA THR A 410 -3.57 13.22 -52.71
C THR A 410 -2.09 13.21 -53.05
N LYS A 411 -1.20 12.92 -52.10
CA LYS A 411 0.25 12.76 -52.36
C LYS A 411 0.62 11.47 -53.07
N SER A 412 -0.21 10.44 -53.02
CA SER A 412 -0.03 9.19 -53.77
C SER A 412 -0.66 9.20 -55.18
N ALA A 413 -1.40 10.26 -55.51
CA ALA A 413 -2.04 10.46 -56.82
C ALA A 413 -1.42 11.58 -57.65
N SER A 414 -0.41 12.27 -57.09
CA SER A 414 0.46 13.29 -57.72
C SER A 414 1.86 12.73 -57.86
#